data_AF-R9KUY4-F1
#
_entry.id   AF-R9KUY4-F1
#
_cell.length_a   1.000
_cell.length_b   1.000
_cell.length_c   1.000
_cell.angle_alpha   90.00
_cell.angle_beta   90.00
_cell.angle_gamma   90.00
#
_symmetry.space_group_name_H-M   'P 1'
#
loop_
_entity.id
_entity.type
_entity.pdbx_description
1 polymer ?
#
loop_
_entity_poly.entity_id
_entity_poly.type
_entity_poly.pdbx_seq_one_letter_code
_entity_poly.pdbx_strand_id
1 'polypeptide(L)' 'MFVDKDKIKCFATKHARRVEWLKENTQDVKIQYGLDDREWDVKGIFIVSKPLISNSIYKQNIKCISKAELCAEIIRNI' A
#
# COMPACT_ATOMS: atom_id res chain seq x y z
N MET A 1 -13.05 -3.10 -10.98
CA MET A 1 -11.83 -3.08 -11.82
C MET A 1 -10.69 -2.51 -10.97
N PHE A 2 -9.54 -3.19 -10.92
CA PHE A 2 -8.44 -2.87 -9.99
C PHE A 2 -7.39 -1.89 -10.54
N VAL A 3 -7.56 -1.37 -11.74
CA VAL A 3 -6.76 -0.28 -12.31
C VAL A 3 -7.68 0.75 -12.97
N ASP A 4 -7.20 1.98 -13.13
CA ASP A 4 -7.97 3.06 -13.76
C ASP A 4 -8.49 2.60 -15.16
N LYS A 5 -9.84 2.56 -15.25
CA LYS A 5 -10.71 2.80 -16.40
C LYS A 5 -10.54 4.16 -17.06
N ASP A 6 -10.53 4.34 -18.38
CA ASP A 6 -10.63 5.65 -19.06
C ASP A 6 -11.30 6.78 -18.25
N LYS A 7 -12.53 6.53 -17.75
CA LYS A 7 -13.31 7.45 -16.90
C LYS A 7 -13.55 6.96 -15.46
N ILE A 8 -13.08 5.77 -15.09
CA ILE A 8 -13.34 5.16 -13.78
C ILE A 8 -12.03 5.01 -13.02
N LYS A 9 -11.81 5.91 -12.06
CA LYS A 9 -10.68 5.85 -11.14
C LYS A 9 -10.85 4.67 -10.18
N CYS A 10 -9.78 3.90 -10.01
CA CYS A 10 -9.68 2.78 -9.10
C CYS A 10 -8.91 3.16 -7.82
N PHE A 11 -9.32 2.57 -6.70
CA PHE A 11 -8.61 2.68 -5.43
C PHE A 11 -7.15 2.20 -5.51
N ALA A 12 -6.84 1.15 -6.27
CA ALA A 12 -5.46 0.64 -6.36
C ALA A 12 -4.53 1.64 -7.06
N THR A 13 -4.95 2.21 -8.18
CA THR A 13 -4.15 3.24 -8.89
C THR A 13 -4.05 4.54 -8.07
N LYS A 14 -5.09 4.91 -7.31
CA LYS A 14 -5.00 6.02 -6.35
C LYS A 14 -4.00 5.73 -5.22
N HIS A 15 -4.00 4.52 -4.68
CA HIS A 15 -3.07 4.10 -3.63
C HIS A 15 -1.63 4.08 -4.10
N ALA A 16 -1.36 3.50 -5.28
CA ALA A 16 -0.04 3.48 -5.88
C ALA A 16 0.56 4.90 -6.01
N ARG A 17 -0.23 5.86 -6.50
CA ARG A 17 0.19 7.27 -6.58
C ARG A 17 0.53 7.89 -5.22
N ARG A 18 -0.23 7.55 -4.17
CA ARG A 18 0.03 8.05 -2.81
C ARG A 18 1.30 7.47 -2.22
N VAL A 19 1.56 6.19 -2.46
CA VAL A 19 2.79 5.52 -2.04
C VAL A 19 3.99 6.15 -2.74
N GLU A 20 3.90 6.40 -4.04
CA GLU A 20 4.97 7.06 -4.80
C GLU A 20 5.23 8.48 -4.29
N TRP A 21 4.16 9.26 -4.11
CA TRP A 21 4.27 10.60 -3.53
C TRP A 21 4.92 10.57 -2.14
N LEU A 22 4.56 9.62 -1.27
CA LEU A 22 5.18 9.49 0.04
C LEU A 22 6.68 9.20 -0.04
N LYS A 23 7.11 8.34 -0.98
CA LYS A 23 8.55 8.06 -1.17
C LYS A 23 9.31 9.32 -1.53
N GLU A 24 8.79 10.10 -2.49
CA GLU A 24 9.40 11.35 -2.95
C GLU A 24 9.41 12.44 -1.87
N ASN A 25 8.46 12.41 -0.93
CA ASN A 25 8.24 13.46 0.07
C ASN A 25 8.49 12.96 1.51
N THR A 26 9.31 11.91 1.69
CA THR A 26 9.51 11.26 3.00
C THR A 26 10.03 12.23 4.06
N GLN A 27 10.92 13.16 3.68
CA GLN A 27 11.49 14.12 4.64
C GLN A 27 10.45 15.09 5.22
N ASP A 28 9.57 15.64 4.38
CA ASP A 28 8.49 16.52 4.82
C ASP A 28 7.54 15.79 5.78
N VAL A 29 7.26 14.51 5.49
CA VAL A 29 6.44 13.65 6.36
C VAL A 29 7.14 13.44 7.70
N LYS A 30 8.45 13.17 7.73
CA LYS A 30 9.18 13.02 9.00
C LYS A 30 9.08 14.28 9.84
N ILE A 31 9.30 15.45 9.25
CA ILE A 31 9.21 16.74 9.93
C ILE A 31 7.79 16.96 10.48
N GLN A 32 6.77 16.75 9.65
CA GLN A 32 5.37 16.98 10.02
C GLN A 32 4.93 16.12 11.22
N TYR A 33 5.38 14.88 11.29
CA TYR A 33 4.97 13.93 12.33
C TYR A 33 6.01 13.75 13.45
N GLY A 34 7.10 14.52 13.43
CA GLY A 34 8.17 14.42 14.43
C GLY A 34 8.85 13.05 14.45
N LEU A 35 9.01 12.42 13.28
CA LEU A 35 9.69 11.13 13.14
C LEU A 35 11.20 11.30 13.22
N ASP A 36 11.89 10.22 13.59
CA ASP A 36 13.34 10.21 13.65
C ASP A 36 14.00 10.28 12.27
N ASP A 37 15.24 10.76 12.24
CA ASP A 37 15.99 11.01 11.00
C ASP A 37 16.76 9.77 10.48
N ARG A 38 16.29 8.55 10.76
CA ARG A 38 16.84 7.34 10.10
C ARG A 38 16.32 7.21 8.68
N GLU A 39 16.83 6.26 7.91
CA GLU A 39 16.20 5.90 6.64
C GLU A 39 14.86 5.21 6.89
N TRP A 40 13.81 5.66 6.19
CA TRP A 40 12.48 5.06 6.25
C TRP A 40 12.16 4.43 4.90
N ASP A 41 11.58 3.24 4.94
CA ASP A 41 11.02 2.58 3.76
C ASP A 41 9.50 2.77 3.74
N VAL A 42 8.95 3.01 2.55
CA VAL A 42 7.51 3.26 2.35
C VAL A 42 6.90 2.05 1.65
N LYS A 43 6.12 1.27 2.41
CA LYS A 43 5.38 0.11 1.88
C LYS A 43 3.91 0.42 1.65
N GLY A 44 3.43 0.13 0.45
CA GLY A 44 2.02 0.20 0.09
C GLY A 44 1.29 -1.13 0.30
N ILE A 45 0.29 -1.16 1.19
CA ILE A 45 -0.52 -2.36 1.47
C ILE A 45 -2.01 -2.02 1.54
N PHE A 46 -2.85 -2.96 1.10
CA PHE A 46 -4.28 -2.98 1.40
C PHE A 46 -4.60 -3.95 2.54
N ILE A 47 -5.21 -3.44 3.61
CA ILE A 47 -5.76 -4.27 4.69
C ILE A 47 -7.27 -4.40 4.47
N VAL A 48 -7.76 -5.62 4.28
CA VAL A 48 -9.15 -5.92 3.92
C VAL A 48 -9.84 -6.80 4.96
N SER A 49 -11.16 -6.74 5.05
CA SER A 49 -11.92 -7.52 6.04
C SER A 49 -11.97 -9.02 5.73
N LYS A 50 -11.82 -9.42 4.47
CA LYS A 50 -11.83 -10.81 4.01
C LYS A 50 -10.65 -11.07 3.06
N PRO A 51 -10.04 -12.26 3.07
CA PRO A 51 -8.98 -12.62 2.13
C PRO A 51 -9.41 -12.37 0.69
N LEU A 52 -8.59 -11.64 -0.06
CA LEU A 52 -8.75 -11.53 -1.51
C LEU A 52 -8.16 -12.78 -2.14
N ILE A 53 -9.01 -13.64 -2.71
CA ILE A 53 -8.61 -14.83 -3.49
C ILE A 53 -7.94 -14.42 -4.84
N SER A 54 -7.61 -13.13 -5.00
CA SER A 54 -7.49 -12.46 -6.29
C SER A 54 -6.06 -12.30 -6.80
N ASN A 55 -5.01 -12.69 -6.06
CA ASN A 55 -3.65 -12.67 -6.62
C ASN A 55 -3.49 -13.67 -7.78
N SER A 56 -4.17 -14.81 -7.73
CA SER A 56 -4.19 -15.81 -8.81
C SER A 56 -5.00 -15.37 -10.04
N ILE A 57 -6.04 -14.56 -9.85
CA ILE A 57 -7.05 -14.28 -10.90
C ILE A 57 -6.73 -13.01 -11.69
N TYR A 58 -6.07 -12.01 -11.10
CA TYR A 58 -6.03 -10.65 -11.68
C TYR A 58 -4.68 -10.18 -12.24
N LYS A 59 -3.60 -10.99 -12.19
CA LYS A 59 -2.26 -10.66 -12.74
C LYS A 59 -1.71 -9.27 -12.36
N GLN A 60 -2.17 -8.71 -11.24
CA GLN A 60 -1.79 -7.39 -10.75
C GLN A 60 -1.01 -7.58 -9.45
N ASN A 61 0.16 -6.97 -9.34
CA ASN A 61 1.09 -7.16 -8.22
C ASN A 61 0.69 -6.32 -6.99
N ILE A 62 -0.57 -6.43 -6.56
CA ILE A 62 -1.15 -5.65 -5.47
C ILE A 62 -0.97 -6.42 -4.17
N LYS A 63 -0.18 -5.90 -3.22
CA LYS A 63 -0.05 -6.47 -1.89
C LYS A 63 -1.31 -6.21 -1.08
N CYS A 64 -2.00 -7.28 -0.70
CA CYS A 64 -3.21 -7.23 0.12
C CYS A 64 -3.18 -8.31 1.19
N ILE A 65 -3.62 -7.96 2.39
CA ILE A 65 -3.61 -8.83 3.56
C ILE A 65 -4.97 -8.71 4.24
N SER A 66 -5.58 -9.83 4.59
CA SER A 66 -6.82 -9.79 5.35
C SER A 66 -6.56 -9.43 6.81
N LYS A 67 -7.56 -8.89 7.50
CA LYS A 67 -7.48 -8.61 8.93
C LYS A 67 -7.18 -9.87 9.75
N ALA A 68 -7.63 -11.04 9.29
CA ALA A 68 -7.34 -12.32 9.94
C ALA A 68 -5.85 -12.73 9.81
N GLU A 69 -5.18 -12.29 8.76
CA GLU A 69 -3.76 -12.55 8.49
C GLU A 69 -2.85 -11.42 9.00
N LEU A 70 -3.40 -10.35 9.58
CA LEU A 70 -2.60 -9.21 10.01
C LEU A 70 -1.82 -9.56 11.28
N CYS A 71 -0.53 -9.86 11.13
CA CYS A 71 0.40 -10.03 12.25
C CYS A 71 1.73 -9.32 11.98
N ALA A 72 2.52 -9.10 13.04
CA ALA A 72 3.78 -8.37 12.95
C ALA A 72 4.81 -9.06 12.05
N GLU A 73 4.84 -10.39 12.02
CA GLU A 73 5.73 -11.16 11.15
C GLU A 73 5.41 -10.90 9.68
N ILE A 74 4.13 -10.94 9.33
CA ILE A 74 3.65 -10.66 7.98
C ILE A 74 3.99 -9.23 7.58
N ILE A 75 3.78 -8.24 8.46
CA ILE A 75 4.09 -6.82 8.16
C ILE A 75 5.59 -6.62 7.88
N ARG A 76 6.47 -7.27 8.64
CA ARG A 76 7.94 -7.13 8.48
C ARG A 76 8.46 -7.76 7.19
N ASN A 77 7.73 -8.70 6.61
CA ASN A 77 8.09 -9.40 5.37
C ASN A 77 7.46 -8.78 4.12
N ILE A 78 6.77 -7.64 4.25
CA ILE A 78 6.28 -6.81 3.13
C ILE A 78 7.43 -5.98 2.58
#